data_AF-A0A937VN46-F1
#
_entry.id   AF-A0A937VN46-F1
#
_cell.length_a   1.000
_cell.length_b   1.000
_cell.length_c   1.000
_cell.angle_alpha   90.00
_cell.angle_beta   90.00
_cell.angle_gamma   90.00
#
_symmetry.space_group_name_H-M   'P 1'
#
loop_
_entity.id
_entity.type
_entity.pdbx_description
1 polymer ?
#
loop_
_entity_poly.entity_id
_entity_poly.type
_entity_poly.pdbx_seq_one_letter_code
_entity_poly.pdbx_strand_id
1 'polypeptide(L)' 'MIEMVIDSIRVSLMNYQHVVILREKKSDRYLPIWIGPAEADAISMKL' A
#
# COMPACT_ATOMS: atom_id res chain seq x y z
N MET A 1 -4.52 -7.07 17.30
CA MET A 1 -4.38 -6.88 15.85
C MET A 1 -5.26 -5.69 15.45
N ILE A 2 -4.75 -4.75 14.66
CA ILE A 2 -5.51 -3.56 14.23
C ILE A 2 -5.96 -3.79 12.78
N GLU A 3 -7.23 -3.56 12.49
CA GLU A 3 -7.78 -3.73 11.14
C GLU A 3 -7.46 -2.50 10.27
N MET A 4 -6.85 -2.73 9.12
CA MET A 4 -6.44 -1.70 8.17
C MET A 4 -6.99 -1.98 6.78
N VAL A 5 -7.18 -0.92 6.00
CA VAL A 5 -7.62 -0.97 4.61
C VAL A 5 -6.56 -0.34 3.72
N ILE A 6 -6.51 -0.77 2.46
CA ILE A 6 -5.64 -0.15 1.46
C ILE A 6 -6.24 1.21 1.12
N ASP A 7 -5.46 2.27 1.34
CA ASP A 7 -5.82 3.64 1.01
C ASP A 7 -5.31 4.00 -0.39
N SER A 8 -4.03 3.73 -0.66
CA SER A 8 -3.43 3.97 -1.96
C SER A 8 -2.19 3.10 -2.21
N ILE A 9 -1.91 2.83 -3.48
CA ILE A 9 -0.65 2.22 -3.94
C ILE A 9 0.09 3.28 -4.73
N ARG A 10 1.34 3.54 -4.35
CA ARG A 10 2.20 4.53 -4.99
C ARG A 10 3.40 3.85 -5.63
N VAL A 11 3.69 4.25 -6.86
CA VAL A 11 4.86 3.80 -7.61
C VAL A 11 5.76 4.99 -7.85
N SER A 12 6.99 4.91 -7.35
CA SER A 12 8.01 5.90 -7.67
C SER A 12 8.73 5.48 -8.95
N LEU A 13 8.57 6.27 -10.01
CA LEU A 13 9.22 6.02 -11.30
C LEU A 13 10.73 6.25 -11.28
N MET A 14 11.25 6.95 -10.26
CA MET A 14 12.68 7.24 -10.14
C MET A 14 13.50 6.05 -9.65
N ASN A 15 12.91 5.20 -8.80
CA ASN A 15 13.60 4.08 -8.16
C ASN A 15 12.79 2.77 -8.24
N TYR A 16 11.70 2.75 -9.00
CA TYR A 16 10.76 1.63 -9.14
C TYR A 16 10.31 1.02 -7.81
N GLN A 17 10.25 1.84 -6.75
CA GLN A 17 9.77 1.39 -5.45
C GLN A 17 8.24 1.48 -5.40
N HIS A 18 7.64 0.41 -4.88
CA HIS A 18 6.22 0.32 -4.65
C HIS A 18 5.94 0.46 -3.16
N VAL A 19 5.06 1.39 -2.82
CA VAL A 19 4.63 1.65 -1.45
C VAL A 19 3.12 1.55 -1.38
N VAL A 20 2.64 0.67 -0.52
CA VAL A 20 1.22 0.58 -0.19
C VAL A 20 1.00 1.38 1.08
N ILE A 21 0.05 2.31 1.03
CA ILE A 21 -0.41 3.05 2.18
C ILE A 21 -1.65 2.36 2.72
N LEU A 22 -1.56 1.87 3.94
CA LEU A 22 -2.68 1.33 4.69
C LEU A 22 -3.25 2.41 5.62
N ARG A 23 -4.56 2.52 5.69
CA ARG A 23 -5.27 3.39 6.63
C ARG A 23 -6.03 2.56 7.65
N GLU A 24 -5.98 2.97 8.92
CA GLU A 24 -6.80 2.35 9.97
C GLU A 24 -8.29 2.66 9.76
N LYS A 25 -9.19 1.68 9.94
CA LYS A 25 -10.64 1.91 9.75
C LYS A 25 -11.24 2.92 10.72
N LYS A 26 -10.73 2.98 11.95
CA LYS A 26 -11.32 3.72 13.08
C LYS A 26 -10.49 4.93 13.53
N SER A 27 -9.39 5.21 12.86
CA SER A 27 -8.48 6.30 13.20
C SER A 27 -7.83 6.86 11.93
N ASP A 28 -7.20 8.03 12.03
CA ASP A 28 -6.50 8.66 10.91
C ASP A 28 -5.00 8.28 10.88
N ARG A 29 -4.72 7.02 11.23
CA ARG A 29 -3.37 6.46 11.23
C ARG A 29 -3.09 5.79 9.89
N TYR A 30 -1.92 6.10 9.35
CA TYR A 30 -1.42 5.57 8.09
C TYR A 30 -0.17 4.73 8.34
N LEU A 31 -0.09 3.57 7.70
CA LEU A 31 1.06 2.69 7.72
C LEU A 31 1.57 2.49 6.29
N PRO A 32 2.71 3.09 5.93
CA PRO A 32 3.36 2.79 4.66
C PRO A 32 4.11 1.45 4.76
N ILE A 33 3.94 0.60 3.75
CA ILE A 33 4.69 -0.66 3.61
C ILE A 33 5.32 -0.70 2.23
N TRP A 34 6.64 -0.89 2.19
CA TRP A 34 7.36 -1.17 0.95
C TRP A 34 7.20 -2.62 0.56
N ILE A 35 6.80 -2.85 -0.68
CA ILE A 35 6.65 -4.19 -1.25
C ILE A 35 7.37 -4.27 -2.59
N GLY A 36 7.59 -5.49 -3.07
CA GLY A 36 8.14 -5.70 -4.40
C GLY A 36 7.11 -5.37 -5.51
N PRO A 37 7.59 -5.23 -6.76
CA PRO A 37 6.72 -4.93 -7.90
C PRO A 37 5.68 -6.04 -8.14
N ALA A 38 6.06 -7.31 -7.96
CA ALA A 38 5.15 -8.44 -8.18
C ALA A 38 3.98 -8.44 -7.18
N GLU A 39 4.24 -8.15 -5.90
CA GLU A 39 3.19 -8.01 -4.89
C GLU A 39 2.32 -6.79 -5.16
N ALA A 40 2.92 -5.68 -5.58
CA ALA A 40 2.18 -4.45 -5.88
C ALA A 40 1.22 -4.64 -7.06
N ASP A 41 1.68 -5.29 -8.13
CA ASP A 41 0.85 -5.63 -9.28
C ASP A 41 -0.29 -6.57 -8.88
N ALA A 42 -0.01 -7.62 -8.10
CA ALA A 42 -1.02 -8.57 -7.65
C ALA A 42 -2.12 -7.90 -6.79
N ILE A 43 -1.75 -6.90 -5.98
CA ILE A 43 -2.72 -6.12 -5.20
C ILE A 43 -3.50 -5.16 -6.11
N SER A 44 -2.81 -4.46 -7.01
CA SER A 44 -3.41 -3.52 -7.96
C SER A 44 -4.43 -4.20 -8.89
N MET A 45 -4.16 -5.44 -9.33
CA MET A 45 -5.08 -6.22 -10.15
C MET A 45 -6.38 -6.64 -9.41
N LYS A 46 -6.38 -6.60 -8.08
CA LYS A 46 -7.49 -7.09 -7.24
C LYS A 46 -8.38 -5.96 -6.71
N LEU A 47 -7.92 -4.72 -6.79
CA LEU A 47 -8.66 -3.49 -6.49
C LEU A 47 -9.48 -3.04 -7.70
#